data_AF-A0A2S9YLP9-F1
#
_entry.id   AF-A0A2S9YLP9-F1
#
_cell.length_a   1.000
_cell.length_b   1.000
_cell.length_c   1.000
_cell.angle_alpha   90.00
_cell.angle_beta   90.00
_cell.angle_gamma   90.00
#
_symmetry.space_group_name_H-M   'P 1'
#
loop_
_entity.id
_entity.type
_entity.pdbx_description
1 polymer ?
#
loop_
_entity_poly.entity_id
_entity_poly.type
_entity_poly.pdbx_seq_one_letter_code
_entity_poly.pdbx_strand_id
1 'polypeptide(L)'
;MLNRRLTLTSVALPMLAAASFTSGCNAHPIKPVELGSNIVEIGGLPLDVNKKVDVLLVIDNSGSMGDEQANLAANFGPFIERLELAGADYRIGITTTDIGGPLCGNTANGGELQLSSCVDRPHTFSSAATKEDKFDVACAAQCGLSSADLEIQPTSISADGEAVARPWIQSFNGVDNLPADVDTHAAFACFAPQGISGCGWESPLEATARALTNMQNVDRPEFGFLRDDAILAVLIVTDEVDCSFNPSLKNELFVEDTFFAEGAESVTSAVCWNGGVQCSGESPYDDCWDANLGASGELTTDPDASVLRPVSRYVDLLEGIAATKIGGREVLVSVIAGVPADYSSGAGELIYADSPNPEFQRDFGIGAGCENEVNGELQTAVPPVRLEAFASAFMGAGLAENARNVYSVCEADYTPAILDIVAGIEVELPPACFPACVLDLDASTEALEFSCDVTQTAGGAEQDIVECLVGDGGYELPAGEDACWIAKTGDELAEACVAERRNLEFELIRRSGVVVPGDVVVRAECELSSRPSIDC
;
A
#
# COMPACT_ATOMS: atom_id res chain seq x y z
N MET A 1 -24.63 -31.98 40.16
CA MET A 1 -25.63 -33.00 40.54
C MET A 1 -26.07 -33.68 39.25
N LEU A 2 -25.52 -34.86 38.93
CA LEU A 2 -26.20 -36.17 38.97
C LEU A 2 -27.51 -36.18 38.14
N ASN A 3 -27.81 -37.14 37.25
CA ASN A 3 -27.13 -38.35 36.77
C ASN A 3 -28.06 -38.97 35.69
N ARG A 4 -27.48 -39.59 34.64
CA ARG A 4 -27.85 -40.91 34.02
C ARG A 4 -29.30 -41.19 33.58
N ARG A 5 -29.62 -42.06 32.60
CA ARG A 5 -29.02 -42.85 31.50
C ARG A 5 -30.10 -43.92 31.12
N LEU A 6 -29.87 -44.63 30.00
CA LEU A 6 -30.30 -46.00 29.63
C LEU A 6 -31.59 -46.10 28.78
N THR A 7 -31.60 -46.53 27.50
CA THR A 7 -31.12 -47.73 26.76
C THR A 7 -31.96 -49.00 26.92
N LEU A 8 -32.33 -49.62 25.78
CA LEU A 8 -32.26 -51.04 25.35
C LEU A 8 -33.47 -51.37 24.43
N THR A 9 -33.31 -51.60 23.12
CA THR A 9 -32.90 -52.83 22.38
C THR A 9 -33.86 -54.02 22.39
N SER A 10 -33.91 -54.65 21.19
CA SER A 10 -34.22 -56.05 20.86
C SER A 10 -35.65 -56.43 20.53
N VAL A 11 -35.90 -56.76 19.26
CA VAL A 11 -36.73 -57.92 18.89
C VAL A 11 -36.09 -58.68 17.73
N ALA A 12 -35.97 -59.98 17.96
CA ALA A 12 -35.33 -60.98 17.11
C ALA A 12 -36.26 -61.53 16.01
N LEU A 13 -35.64 -62.02 14.95
CA LEU A 13 -36.24 -62.82 13.87
C LEU A 13 -36.46 -64.28 14.33
N PRO A 14 -37.48 -64.98 13.83
CA PRO A 14 -37.16 -66.23 13.13
C PRO A 14 -38.09 -66.61 11.94
N MET A 15 -37.48 -67.36 11.01
CA MET A 15 -37.99 -68.46 10.16
C MET A 15 -39.37 -68.35 9.48
N LEU A 16 -39.41 -68.53 8.15
CA LEU A 16 -39.97 -69.74 7.51
C LEU A 16 -39.69 -69.81 6.00
N ALA A 17 -39.65 -71.05 5.52
CA ALA A 17 -39.30 -71.52 4.18
C ALA A 17 -40.31 -71.20 3.08
N ALA A 18 -39.86 -71.19 1.81
CA ALA A 18 -40.66 -71.65 0.68
C ALA A 18 -39.80 -72.08 -0.50
N ALA A 19 -40.12 -73.27 -1.01
CA ALA A 19 -39.49 -73.94 -2.13
C ALA A 19 -39.91 -73.36 -3.49
N SER A 20 -39.07 -73.62 -4.47
CA SER A 20 -39.14 -73.26 -5.88
C SER A 20 -40.43 -73.67 -6.59
N PHE A 21 -41.01 -72.74 -7.37
CA PHE A 21 -41.76 -73.07 -8.59
C PHE A 21 -41.22 -72.23 -9.75
N THR A 22 -40.83 -72.95 -10.80
CA THR A 22 -40.33 -72.45 -12.08
C THR A 22 -41.46 -71.83 -12.90
N SER A 23 -41.25 -70.62 -13.43
CA SER A 23 -41.84 -70.24 -14.71
C SER A 23 -40.86 -69.32 -15.44
N GLY A 24 -40.48 -69.73 -16.64
CA GLY A 24 -39.59 -68.99 -17.52
C GLY A 24 -40.31 -67.80 -18.16
N CYS A 25 -39.66 -66.66 -18.14
CA CYS A 25 -39.79 -65.60 -19.13
C CYS A 25 -38.37 -65.12 -19.44
N ASN A 26 -38.02 -65.10 -20.72
CA ASN A 26 -36.77 -64.51 -21.21
C ASN A 26 -36.77 -63.01 -20.87
N ALA A 27 -36.21 -62.64 -19.73
CA ALA A 27 -35.83 -61.27 -19.44
C ALA A 27 -34.46 -61.05 -20.08
N HIS A 28 -34.43 -60.35 -21.22
CA HIS A 28 -33.21 -59.63 -21.59
C HIS A 28 -33.02 -58.54 -20.54
N PRO A 29 -31.95 -58.55 -19.74
CA PRO A 29 -31.66 -57.44 -18.86
C PRO A 29 -31.34 -56.26 -19.76
N ILE A 30 -32.21 -55.24 -19.76
CA ILE A 30 -31.80 -53.91 -20.19
C ILE A 30 -30.69 -53.53 -19.20
N LYS A 31 -29.44 -53.48 -19.67
CA LYS A 31 -28.36 -52.87 -18.88
C LYS A 31 -28.84 -51.47 -18.54
N PRO A 32 -28.93 -51.08 -17.26
CA PRO A 32 -29.03 -49.68 -16.91
C PRO A 32 -27.83 -49.01 -17.57
N VAL A 33 -28.08 -47.99 -18.40
CA VAL A 33 -27.04 -47.01 -18.67
C VAL A 33 -26.81 -46.35 -17.31
N GLU A 34 -25.71 -46.70 -16.65
CA GLU A 34 -25.19 -45.85 -15.60
C GLU A 34 -24.81 -44.55 -16.28
N LEU A 35 -25.69 -43.55 -16.16
CA LEU A 35 -25.29 -42.16 -16.26
C LEU A 35 -24.32 -41.96 -15.09
N GLY A 36 -23.04 -42.24 -15.35
CA GLY A 36 -21.98 -41.71 -14.52
C GLY A 36 -22.14 -40.20 -14.61
N SER A 37 -22.63 -39.59 -13.53
CA SER A 37 -22.39 -38.18 -13.32
C SER A 37 -20.88 -38.06 -13.18
N ASN A 38 -20.20 -37.73 -14.29
CA ASN A 38 -18.85 -37.20 -14.19
C ASN A 38 -19.00 -35.90 -13.40
N ILE A 39 -18.62 -35.94 -12.13
CA ILE A 39 -18.50 -34.74 -11.32
C ILE A 39 -17.25 -34.06 -11.86
N VAL A 40 -17.44 -33.06 -12.73
CA VAL A 40 -16.36 -32.18 -13.18
C VAL A 40 -16.08 -31.25 -12.01
N GLU A 41 -14.84 -31.29 -11.51
CA GLU A 41 -14.39 -30.34 -10.51
C GLU A 41 -14.06 -29.03 -11.24
N ILE A 42 -14.70 -27.94 -10.84
CA ILE A 42 -14.50 -26.61 -11.41
C ILE A 42 -13.70 -25.82 -10.38
N GLY A 43 -12.55 -25.31 -10.81
CA GLY A 43 -11.73 -24.37 -10.02
C GLY A 43 -12.03 -22.95 -10.45
N GLY A 44 -11.97 -22.01 -9.52
CA GLY A 44 -12.09 -20.58 -9.80
C GLY A 44 -10.79 -19.83 -9.47
N LEU A 45 -10.40 -18.91 -10.33
CA LEU A 45 -9.36 -17.91 -10.10
C LEU A 45 -10.00 -16.53 -10.26
N PRO A 46 -10.04 -15.68 -9.23
CA PRO A 46 -10.28 -14.26 -9.46
C PRO A 46 -9.20 -13.74 -10.41
N LEU A 47 -9.59 -13.44 -11.64
CA LEU A 47 -8.77 -12.71 -12.60
C LEU A 47 -8.86 -11.23 -12.28
N ASP A 48 -8.68 -10.82 -11.03
CA ASP A 48 -8.39 -9.41 -10.80
C ASP A 48 -6.91 -9.17 -11.16
N VAL A 49 -6.64 -9.20 -12.47
CA VAL A 49 -5.40 -8.75 -13.14
C VAL A 49 -5.20 -7.24 -12.97
N ASN A 50 -6.10 -6.61 -12.22
CA ASN A 50 -5.99 -5.29 -11.66
C ASN A 50 -4.77 -5.24 -10.75
N LYS A 51 -3.71 -4.71 -11.34
CA LYS A 51 -2.48 -4.29 -10.69
C LYS A 51 -2.77 -3.09 -9.79
N LYS A 52 -3.68 -3.26 -8.83
CA LYS A 52 -4.21 -2.17 -8.01
C LYS A 52 -3.20 -1.79 -6.95
N VAL A 53 -2.90 -0.50 -6.91
CA VAL A 53 -1.96 0.07 -5.96
C VAL A 53 -2.58 1.31 -5.34
N ASP A 54 -2.73 1.31 -4.03
CA ASP A 54 -3.07 2.50 -3.24
C ASP A 54 -1.77 3.06 -2.65
N VAL A 55 -1.41 4.28 -3.02
CA VAL A 55 -0.18 4.96 -2.57
C VAL A 55 -0.55 6.11 -1.67
N LEU A 56 -0.15 6.04 -0.41
CA LEU A 56 -0.27 7.13 0.55
C LEU A 56 1.09 7.80 0.72
N LEU A 57 1.21 9.05 0.27
CA LEU A 57 2.36 9.90 0.56
C LEU A 57 2.08 10.76 1.79
N VAL A 58 2.99 10.69 2.76
CA VAL A 58 2.98 11.48 3.99
C VAL A 58 4.20 12.37 3.97
N ILE A 59 3.98 13.64 3.64
CA ILE A 59 5.05 14.59 3.32
C ILE A 59 5.20 15.58 4.46
N ASP A 60 6.41 15.68 4.97
CA ASP A 60 6.76 16.67 5.97
C ASP A 60 6.66 18.09 5.41
N ASN A 61 5.92 18.93 6.11
CA ASN A 61 5.68 20.33 5.77
C ASN A 61 6.31 21.30 6.78
N SER A 62 7.32 20.85 7.52
CA SER A 62 8.19 21.64 8.38
C SER A 62 8.96 22.70 7.59
N GLY A 63 9.59 23.62 8.33
CA GLY A 63 10.27 24.79 7.76
C GLY A 63 11.50 24.49 6.89
N SER A 64 12.09 23.31 7.01
CA SER A 64 13.32 22.89 6.32
C SER A 64 13.05 22.11 5.04
N MET A 65 11.88 21.49 4.89
CA MET A 65 11.53 20.54 3.82
C MET A 65 11.41 21.11 2.40
N GLY A 66 11.76 22.38 2.16
CA GLY A 66 11.53 23.04 0.88
C GLY A 66 12.30 22.40 -0.28
N ASP A 67 13.57 22.07 -0.05
CA ASP A 67 14.43 21.48 -1.07
C ASP A 67 14.16 19.99 -1.24
N GLU A 68 13.86 19.27 -0.15
CA GLU A 68 13.42 17.88 -0.12
C GLU A 68 12.11 17.68 -0.90
N GLN A 69 11.13 18.58 -0.73
CA GLN A 69 9.88 18.53 -1.49
C GLN A 69 10.11 18.80 -2.98
N ALA A 70 11.02 19.72 -3.33
CA ALA A 70 11.42 19.94 -4.72
C ALA A 70 12.05 18.66 -5.30
N ASN A 71 12.91 18.01 -4.52
CA ASN A 71 13.59 16.78 -4.89
C ASN A 71 12.61 15.62 -5.07
N LEU A 72 11.64 15.47 -4.16
CA LEU A 72 10.56 14.50 -4.26
C LEU A 72 9.75 14.72 -5.55
N ALA A 73 9.30 15.95 -5.81
CA ALA A 73 8.53 16.28 -7.01
C ALA A 73 9.30 15.97 -8.30
N ALA A 74 10.61 16.24 -8.34
CA ALA A 74 11.46 16.01 -9.50
C ALA A 74 11.75 14.51 -9.78
N ASN A 75 11.79 13.67 -8.74
CA ASN A 75 12.19 12.27 -8.87
C ASN A 75 11.02 11.27 -8.84
N PHE A 76 9.78 11.74 -8.68
CA PHE A 76 8.61 10.85 -8.62
C PHE A 76 8.06 10.45 -9.99
N GLY A 77 8.44 11.12 -11.09
CA GLY A 77 8.04 10.72 -12.45
C GLY A 77 8.29 9.25 -12.77
N PRO A 78 9.52 8.71 -12.56
CA PRO A 78 9.81 7.30 -12.73
C PRO A 78 8.89 6.35 -11.96
N PHE A 79 8.37 6.75 -10.78
CA PHE A 79 7.41 5.94 -10.03
C PHE A 79 6.12 5.74 -10.83
N ILE A 80 5.52 6.86 -11.27
CA ILE A 80 4.26 6.89 -12.00
C ILE A 80 4.42 6.17 -13.34
N GLU A 81 5.51 6.45 -14.07
CA GLU A 81 5.84 5.77 -15.33
C GLU A 81 5.92 4.25 -15.15
N ARG A 82 6.51 3.77 -14.05
CA ARG A 82 6.58 2.32 -13.79
C ARG A 82 5.24 1.71 -13.45
N LEU A 83 4.40 2.39 -12.67
CA LEU A 83 3.02 1.96 -12.46
C LEU A 83 2.25 1.86 -13.78
N GLU A 84 2.39 2.86 -14.65
CA GLU A 84 1.72 2.89 -15.95
C GLU A 84 2.26 1.82 -16.91
N LEU A 85 3.59 1.62 -16.97
CA LEU A 85 4.21 0.55 -17.73
C LEU A 85 3.83 -0.84 -17.21
N ALA A 86 3.63 -0.98 -15.91
CA ALA A 86 3.07 -2.17 -15.33
C ALA A 86 1.59 -2.34 -15.73
N GLY A 87 0.86 -1.29 -16.13
CA GLY A 87 -0.59 -1.35 -16.31
C GLY A 87 -1.33 -1.39 -14.97
N ALA A 88 -0.81 -0.67 -13.99
CA ALA A 88 -1.36 -0.57 -12.64
C ALA A 88 -2.59 0.34 -12.57
N ASP A 89 -3.59 -0.12 -11.81
CA ASP A 89 -4.78 0.64 -11.46
C ASP A 89 -4.54 1.36 -10.13
N TYR A 90 -3.96 2.55 -10.19
CA TYR A 90 -3.43 3.19 -9.00
C TYR A 90 -4.30 4.31 -8.45
N ARG A 91 -4.14 4.57 -7.15
CA ARG A 91 -4.59 5.78 -6.46
C ARG A 91 -3.42 6.38 -5.71
N ILE A 92 -3.26 7.70 -5.78
CA ILE A 92 -2.22 8.43 -5.06
C ILE A 92 -2.89 9.48 -4.19
N GLY A 93 -2.82 9.29 -2.88
CA GLY A 93 -3.28 10.21 -1.85
C GLY A 93 -2.09 10.89 -1.19
N ILE A 94 -2.22 12.18 -0.90
CA ILE A 94 -1.17 13.00 -0.29
C ILE A 94 -1.72 13.63 0.99
N THR A 95 -0.98 13.50 2.09
CA THR A 95 -1.21 14.16 3.38
C THR A 95 0.09 14.75 3.88
N THR A 96 0.02 15.65 4.87
CA THR A 96 1.18 16.11 5.63
C THR A 96 1.36 15.33 6.94
N THR A 97 2.53 15.50 7.56
CA THR A 97 2.87 15.06 8.93
C THR A 97 2.27 15.94 10.03
N ASP A 98 1.84 17.17 9.68
CA ASP A 98 1.25 18.13 10.64
C ASP A 98 -0.17 17.74 11.09
N ILE A 99 -0.27 17.27 12.34
CA ILE A 99 -1.54 16.99 13.03
C ILE A 99 -2.01 18.12 13.96
N GLY A 100 -1.28 19.23 13.98
CA GLY A 100 -1.42 20.36 14.88
C GLY A 100 -0.79 20.10 16.25
N GLY A 101 -0.62 21.15 17.04
CA GLY A 101 -0.06 21.03 18.37
C GLY A 101 0.01 22.36 19.11
N PRO A 102 0.51 22.37 20.36
CA PRO A 102 0.77 23.61 21.08
C PRO A 102 1.67 24.55 20.28
N LEU A 103 1.45 25.86 20.37
CA LEU A 103 2.24 26.88 19.67
C LEU A 103 2.17 26.85 18.13
N CYS A 104 1.42 25.91 17.54
CA CYS A 104 1.16 25.86 16.11
C CYS A 104 -0.11 26.62 15.72
N GLY A 105 -0.14 27.14 14.50
CA GLY A 105 -1.32 27.75 13.90
C GLY A 105 -2.40 26.71 13.56
N ASN A 106 -3.55 27.18 13.09
CA ASN A 106 -4.61 26.30 12.57
C ASN A 106 -4.36 25.94 11.09
N THR A 107 -3.15 25.46 10.77
CA THR A 107 -2.71 25.12 9.42
C THR A 107 -2.60 23.60 9.19
N ALA A 108 -2.66 22.82 10.26
CA ALA A 108 -2.62 21.37 10.23
C ALA A 108 -3.75 20.77 9.38
N ASN A 109 -3.41 19.79 8.54
CA ASN A 109 -4.41 19.00 7.82
C ASN A 109 -4.97 17.85 8.67
N GLY A 110 -4.29 17.47 9.76
CA GLY A 110 -4.78 16.43 10.66
C GLY A 110 -4.91 15.04 10.03
N GLY A 111 -4.14 14.75 8.97
CA GLY A 111 -4.25 13.51 8.20
C GLY A 111 -5.36 13.51 7.14
N GLU A 112 -5.96 14.66 6.82
CA GLU A 112 -6.88 14.80 5.68
C GLU A 112 -6.10 14.80 4.36
N LEU A 113 -6.58 14.09 3.34
CA LEU A 113 -5.92 14.09 2.04
C LEU A 113 -6.09 15.46 1.37
N GLN A 114 -5.03 15.98 0.76
CA GLN A 114 -5.03 17.27 0.09
C GLN A 114 -4.51 17.18 -1.34
N LEU A 115 -5.38 17.53 -2.29
CA LEU A 115 -5.00 17.82 -3.67
C LEU A 115 -5.34 19.28 -3.99
N SER A 116 -4.41 20.16 -3.65
CA SER A 116 -4.44 21.56 -4.08
C SER A 116 -3.10 21.90 -4.70
N SER A 117 -3.15 22.56 -5.86
CA SER A 117 -1.92 22.95 -6.55
C SER A 117 -1.11 23.89 -5.67
N CYS A 118 0.18 23.64 -5.55
CA CYS A 118 1.09 24.45 -4.78
C CYS A 118 1.08 25.94 -5.23
N VAL A 119 0.81 26.21 -6.53
CA VAL A 119 0.84 27.57 -7.09
C VAL A 119 -0.28 28.47 -6.57
N ASP A 120 -1.38 27.88 -6.09
CA ASP A 120 -2.51 28.63 -5.52
C ASP A 120 -2.32 28.94 -4.02
N ARG A 121 -1.29 28.35 -3.41
CA ARG A 121 -1.00 28.49 -1.98
C ARG A 121 0.45 28.92 -1.72
N PRO A 122 0.93 30.01 -2.35
CA PRO A 122 2.32 30.45 -2.18
C PRO A 122 2.67 30.77 -0.72
N HIS A 123 1.69 31.21 0.07
CA HIS A 123 1.86 31.51 1.48
C HIS A 123 2.21 30.30 2.36
N THR A 124 1.95 29.07 1.90
CA THR A 124 2.33 27.86 2.64
C THR A 124 3.82 27.56 2.48
N PHE A 125 4.54 28.27 1.61
CA PHE A 125 5.97 28.07 1.36
C PHE A 125 6.86 29.10 2.07
N SER A 126 6.29 29.85 3.01
CA SER A 126 7.04 30.75 3.88
C SER A 126 6.97 30.24 5.32
N SER A 127 8.11 29.96 5.94
CA SER A 127 8.16 29.48 7.33
C SER A 127 8.43 30.64 8.29
N ALA A 128 7.58 30.79 9.30
CA ALA A 128 7.82 31.76 10.37
C ALA A 128 8.98 31.35 11.29
N ALA A 129 9.25 30.06 11.40
CA ALA A 129 10.29 29.50 12.25
C ALA A 129 11.69 29.73 11.65
N THR A 130 11.88 29.32 10.39
CA THR A 130 13.17 29.45 9.70
C THR A 130 13.36 30.82 9.03
N LYS A 131 12.26 31.58 8.82
CA LYS A 131 12.21 32.84 8.05
C LYS A 131 12.59 32.68 6.59
N GLU A 132 12.45 31.46 6.07
CA GLU A 132 12.71 31.14 4.68
C GLU A 132 11.44 31.23 3.85
N ASP A 133 11.63 31.50 2.56
CA ASP A 133 10.62 31.39 1.51
C ASP A 133 11.18 30.48 0.43
N LYS A 134 10.52 29.34 0.23
CA LYS A 134 10.95 28.29 -0.71
C LYS A 134 9.96 28.11 -1.85
N PHE A 135 9.05 29.07 -2.08
CA PHE A 135 8.00 28.93 -3.11
C PHE A 135 8.57 28.68 -4.50
N ASP A 136 9.61 29.45 -4.88
CA ASP A 136 10.19 29.37 -6.21
C ASP A 136 10.84 28.00 -6.47
N VAL A 137 11.53 27.43 -5.47
CA VAL A 137 12.27 26.17 -5.59
C VAL A 137 11.35 24.96 -5.45
N ALA A 138 10.52 24.96 -4.41
CA ALA A 138 9.65 23.82 -4.07
C ALA A 138 8.43 23.72 -4.99
N CYS A 139 7.88 24.85 -5.47
CA CYS A 139 6.65 24.87 -6.25
C CYS A 139 6.82 25.44 -7.66
N ALA A 140 7.20 26.72 -7.81
CA ALA A 140 7.12 27.40 -9.11
C ALA A 140 8.07 26.81 -10.18
N ALA A 141 9.18 26.20 -9.74
CA ALA A 141 10.08 25.47 -10.63
C ALA A 141 9.51 24.12 -11.10
N GLN A 142 8.63 23.51 -10.32
CA GLN A 142 8.08 22.16 -10.57
C GLN A 142 6.71 22.22 -11.28
N CYS A 143 5.93 23.26 -11.00
CA CYS A 143 4.53 23.33 -11.38
C CYS A 143 4.16 24.65 -12.08
N GLY A 144 3.41 24.54 -13.17
CA GLY A 144 2.80 25.67 -13.88
C GLY A 144 1.27 25.65 -13.94
N LEU A 145 0.62 24.69 -13.29
CA LEU A 145 -0.82 24.44 -13.38
C LEU A 145 -1.52 24.81 -12.06
N SER A 146 -2.61 25.58 -12.13
CA SER A 146 -3.43 25.89 -10.95
C SER A 146 -4.37 24.74 -10.59
N SER A 147 -5.00 24.79 -9.43
CA SER A 147 -6.02 23.82 -9.01
C SER A 147 -7.24 23.84 -9.94
N ALA A 148 -7.50 24.97 -10.62
CA ALA A 148 -8.53 25.06 -11.65
C ALA A 148 -8.13 24.30 -12.93
N ASP A 149 -6.84 24.26 -13.25
CA ASP A 149 -6.31 23.48 -14.38
C ASP A 149 -6.21 21.99 -14.04
N LEU A 150 -6.23 21.64 -12.74
CA LEU A 150 -6.10 20.29 -12.20
C LEU A 150 -7.40 19.78 -11.55
N GLU A 151 -8.56 20.24 -12.03
CA GLU A 151 -9.85 19.86 -11.46
C GLU A 151 -10.07 18.34 -11.55
N ILE A 152 -10.14 17.69 -10.39
CA ILE A 152 -10.37 16.24 -10.29
C ILE A 152 -11.75 15.89 -10.85
N GLN A 153 -11.75 15.05 -11.88
CA GLN A 153 -12.97 14.57 -12.51
C GLN A 153 -13.68 13.56 -11.58
N PRO A 154 -15.02 13.67 -11.41
CA PRO A 154 -15.76 12.73 -10.58
C PRO A 154 -15.68 11.29 -11.09
N THR A 155 -15.37 10.35 -10.20
CA THR A 155 -15.34 8.92 -10.52
C THR A 155 -16.19 8.12 -9.55
N SER A 156 -16.70 6.97 -10.01
CA SER A 156 -17.44 6.06 -9.14
C SER A 156 -16.50 5.03 -8.52
N ILE A 157 -16.71 4.74 -7.23
CA ILE A 157 -16.00 3.69 -6.49
C ILE A 157 -16.78 2.37 -6.45
N SER A 158 -18.01 2.35 -6.98
CA SER A 158 -18.82 1.15 -7.19
C SER A 158 -19.70 1.27 -8.43
N ALA A 159 -20.15 0.16 -9.02
CA ALA A 159 -20.89 0.17 -10.27
C ALA A 159 -22.20 0.98 -10.19
N ASP A 160 -22.88 0.94 -9.05
CA ASP A 160 -24.11 1.69 -8.78
C ASP A 160 -23.89 3.01 -8.02
N GLY A 161 -22.62 3.34 -7.74
CA GLY A 161 -22.23 4.52 -6.97
C GLY A 161 -22.39 5.82 -7.74
N GLU A 162 -22.65 6.92 -7.01
CA GLU A 162 -22.54 8.25 -7.59
C GLU A 162 -21.07 8.58 -7.87
N ALA A 163 -20.80 9.17 -9.04
CA ALA A 163 -19.49 9.69 -9.37
C ALA A 163 -19.22 10.94 -8.53
N VAL A 164 -18.13 10.92 -7.76
CA VAL A 164 -17.75 12.00 -6.84
C VAL A 164 -16.28 12.33 -7.03
N ALA A 165 -15.95 13.62 -7.09
CA ALA A 165 -14.57 14.08 -7.07
C ALA A 165 -14.01 13.90 -5.66
N ARG A 166 -12.89 13.18 -5.54
CA ARG A 166 -12.27 12.80 -4.26
C ARG A 166 -10.80 13.24 -4.23
N PRO A 167 -10.20 13.41 -3.04
CA PRO A 167 -8.88 14.00 -2.89
C PRO A 167 -7.75 12.99 -3.18
N TRP A 168 -7.77 12.35 -4.34
CA TRP A 168 -6.67 11.51 -4.84
C TRP A 168 -6.56 11.57 -6.38
N ILE A 169 -5.35 11.34 -6.88
CA ILE A 169 -5.12 11.05 -8.29
C ILE A 169 -5.46 9.58 -8.47
N GLN A 170 -6.18 9.22 -9.54
CA GLN A 170 -6.35 7.82 -9.92
C GLN A 170 -6.15 7.66 -11.40
N SER A 171 -5.67 6.48 -11.80
CA SER A 171 -5.64 6.02 -13.19
C SER A 171 -6.07 4.57 -13.23
N PHE A 172 -7.16 4.28 -13.92
CA PHE A 172 -7.68 2.93 -14.13
C PHE A 172 -7.71 2.62 -15.62
N ASN A 173 -7.05 1.55 -16.03
CA ASN A 173 -6.98 1.14 -17.44
C ASN A 173 -6.53 2.30 -18.37
N GLY A 174 -5.56 3.10 -17.91
CA GLY A 174 -5.03 4.26 -18.62
C GLY A 174 -5.99 5.45 -18.73
N VAL A 175 -7.09 5.44 -17.98
CA VAL A 175 -7.99 6.59 -17.81
C VAL A 175 -7.80 7.16 -16.42
N ASP A 176 -7.23 8.36 -16.36
CA ASP A 176 -7.11 9.09 -15.12
C ASP A 176 -8.35 9.96 -14.81
N ASN A 177 -8.37 10.48 -13.58
CA ASN A 177 -9.37 11.45 -13.13
C ASN A 177 -8.90 12.90 -13.30
N LEU A 178 -8.02 13.18 -14.26
CA LEU A 178 -7.50 14.50 -14.56
C LEU A 178 -8.16 15.06 -15.83
N PRO A 179 -8.03 16.37 -16.09
CA PRO A 179 -8.45 16.95 -17.36
C PRO A 179 -7.66 16.35 -18.54
N ALA A 180 -8.29 16.19 -19.70
CA ALA A 180 -7.75 15.41 -20.83
C ALA A 180 -6.37 15.84 -21.40
N ASP A 181 -5.92 17.06 -21.11
CA ASP A 181 -4.62 17.60 -21.55
C ASP A 181 -3.58 17.64 -20.42
N VAL A 182 -3.86 17.02 -19.27
CA VAL A 182 -3.01 16.99 -18.09
C VAL A 182 -2.49 15.57 -17.87
N ASP A 183 -1.17 15.45 -17.93
CA ASP A 183 -0.47 14.22 -17.59
C ASP A 183 -0.40 14.00 -16.07
N THR A 184 -0.41 12.74 -15.63
CA THR A 184 -0.43 12.32 -14.22
C THR A 184 0.81 12.77 -13.45
N HIS A 185 1.98 12.73 -14.08
CA HIS A 185 3.21 13.24 -13.49
C HIS A 185 3.19 14.78 -13.40
N ALA A 186 2.68 15.48 -14.42
CA ALA A 186 2.52 16.93 -14.36
C ALA A 186 1.56 17.38 -13.24
N ALA A 187 0.46 16.65 -13.04
CA ALA A 187 -0.45 16.88 -11.92
C ALA A 187 0.22 16.59 -10.57
N PHE A 188 0.94 15.48 -10.46
CA PHE A 188 1.67 15.13 -9.25
C PHE A 188 2.70 16.20 -8.86
N ALA A 189 3.49 16.72 -9.81
CA ALA A 189 4.47 17.78 -9.56
C ALA A 189 3.84 19.07 -8.97
N CYS A 190 2.55 19.29 -9.22
CA CYS A 190 1.79 20.39 -8.66
C CYS A 190 1.14 20.08 -7.30
N PHE A 191 0.78 18.82 -7.06
CA PHE A 191 0.15 18.40 -5.81
C PHE A 191 1.16 18.00 -4.73
N ALA A 192 2.32 17.45 -5.08
CA ALA A 192 3.28 16.91 -4.12
C ALA A 192 3.89 17.95 -3.17
N PRO A 193 4.31 19.15 -3.62
CA PRO A 193 4.88 20.14 -2.70
C PRO A 193 3.82 20.66 -1.73
N GLN A 194 3.81 20.20 -0.47
CA GLN A 194 2.80 20.55 0.55
C GLN A 194 3.09 21.88 1.27
N GLY A 195 4.23 22.50 1.05
CA GLY A 195 4.63 23.74 1.72
C GLY A 195 5.50 23.50 2.94
N ILE A 196 6.01 24.57 3.55
CA ILE A 196 6.95 24.57 4.68
C ILE A 196 6.43 25.36 5.90
N SER A 197 5.13 25.69 5.90
CA SER A 197 4.48 26.46 6.96
C SER A 197 3.82 25.59 8.04
N GLY A 198 4.14 24.30 8.07
CA GLY A 198 3.63 23.31 9.01
C GLY A 198 4.12 23.50 10.43
N CYS A 199 3.55 22.71 11.31
CA CYS A 199 3.92 22.64 12.72
C CYS A 199 5.17 21.79 12.91
N GLY A 200 6.26 22.35 13.46
CA GLY A 200 7.50 21.60 13.75
C GLY A 200 7.42 20.55 14.87
N TRP A 201 6.21 20.03 15.15
CA TRP A 201 5.97 18.81 15.93
C TRP A 201 5.52 17.72 14.98
N GLU A 202 6.42 17.29 14.10
CA GLU A 202 6.04 16.44 12.99
C GLU A 202 5.56 15.08 13.47
N SER A 203 4.36 14.67 13.05
CA SER A 203 3.70 13.46 13.56
C SER A 203 3.36 12.47 12.43
N PRO A 204 4.35 12.01 11.64
CA PRO A 204 4.16 11.10 10.51
C PRO A 204 3.33 9.85 10.86
N LEU A 205 3.54 9.23 12.02
CA LEU A 205 2.82 8.01 12.37
C LEU A 205 1.33 8.26 12.66
N GLU A 206 1.00 9.28 13.45
CA GLU A 206 -0.39 9.65 13.74
C GLU A 206 -1.08 10.25 12.50
N ALA A 207 -0.37 11.00 11.67
CA ALA A 207 -0.89 11.49 10.40
C ALA A 207 -1.28 10.34 9.46
N THR A 208 -0.39 9.34 9.31
CA THR A 208 -0.66 8.10 8.58
C THR A 208 -1.90 7.40 9.13
N ALA A 209 -1.97 7.22 10.46
CA ALA A 209 -3.10 6.55 11.10
C ALA A 209 -4.43 7.27 10.88
N ARG A 210 -4.43 8.61 10.95
CA ARG A 210 -5.63 9.44 10.70
C ARG A 210 -6.05 9.38 9.25
N ALA A 211 -5.12 9.45 8.30
CA ALA A 211 -5.41 9.32 6.88
C ALA A 211 -6.09 7.98 6.59
N LEU A 212 -5.52 6.86 7.04
CA LEU A 212 -6.08 5.52 6.86
C LEU A 212 -7.46 5.36 7.54
N THR A 213 -7.69 6.04 8.67
CA THR A 213 -9.00 6.06 9.33
C THR A 213 -10.01 6.87 8.53
N ASN A 214 -9.63 8.04 8.01
CA ASN A 214 -10.49 8.89 7.18
C ASN A 214 -10.91 8.17 5.90
N MET A 215 -10.00 7.42 5.26
CA MET A 215 -10.27 6.63 4.05
C MET A 215 -11.35 5.55 4.21
N GLN A 216 -11.58 5.10 5.44
CA GLN A 216 -12.59 4.09 5.79
C GLN A 216 -13.90 4.70 6.31
N ASN A 217 -13.95 6.01 6.54
CA ASN A 217 -15.10 6.69 7.12
C ASN A 217 -16.01 7.27 6.03
N VAL A 218 -17.23 6.73 5.89
CA VAL A 218 -18.24 7.14 4.90
C VAL A 218 -18.60 8.62 4.89
N ASP A 219 -18.40 9.31 6.02
CA ASP A 219 -18.71 10.74 6.16
C ASP A 219 -17.55 11.66 5.72
N ARG A 220 -16.43 11.08 5.27
CA ARG A 220 -15.21 11.79 4.88
C ARG A 220 -15.01 11.80 3.36
N PRO A 221 -14.48 12.89 2.76
CA PRO A 221 -14.16 12.95 1.33
C PRO A 221 -13.22 11.83 0.83
N GLU A 222 -12.35 11.35 1.70
CA GLU A 222 -11.37 10.27 1.45
C GLU A 222 -12.01 8.88 1.37
N PHE A 223 -13.30 8.76 1.70
CA PHE A 223 -13.97 7.47 1.77
C PHE A 223 -13.83 6.68 0.47
N GLY A 224 -13.41 5.42 0.64
CA GLY A 224 -13.27 4.47 -0.44
C GLY A 224 -11.94 4.54 -1.16
N PHE A 225 -10.95 5.29 -0.66
CA PHE A 225 -9.58 5.26 -1.14
C PHE A 225 -8.94 3.88 -0.96
N LEU A 226 -8.99 3.35 0.28
CA LEU A 226 -8.37 2.08 0.67
C LEU A 226 -9.17 0.89 0.12
N ARG A 227 -8.59 0.17 -0.83
CA ARG A 227 -9.16 -1.04 -1.44
C ARG A 227 -8.57 -2.29 -0.79
N ASP A 228 -9.38 -3.32 -0.60
CA ASP A 228 -8.96 -4.61 -0.02
C ASP A 228 -8.20 -5.49 -1.04
N ASP A 229 -8.46 -5.29 -2.33
CA ASP A 229 -7.82 -5.96 -3.46
C ASP A 229 -6.59 -5.24 -4.05
N ALA A 230 -6.16 -4.13 -3.42
CA ALA A 230 -4.98 -3.36 -3.80
C ALA A 230 -3.82 -3.55 -2.84
N ILE A 231 -2.59 -3.47 -3.35
CA ILE A 231 -1.41 -3.23 -2.51
C ILE A 231 -1.57 -1.86 -1.86
N LEU A 232 -1.26 -1.73 -0.57
CA LEU A 232 -1.13 -0.41 0.07
C LEU A 232 0.36 -0.08 0.21
N ALA A 233 0.80 0.99 -0.42
CA ALA A 233 2.15 1.52 -0.33
C ALA A 233 2.14 2.83 0.47
N VAL A 234 2.77 2.85 1.64
CA VAL A 234 2.90 4.06 2.48
C VAL A 234 4.32 4.60 2.33
N LEU A 235 4.45 5.82 1.82
CA LEU A 235 5.72 6.52 1.67
C LEU A 235 5.74 7.73 2.61
N ILE A 236 6.63 7.72 3.58
CA ILE A 236 6.83 8.84 4.52
C ILE A 236 8.11 9.57 4.11
N VAL A 237 8.06 10.91 4.02
CA VAL A 237 9.23 11.75 3.70
C VAL A 237 9.34 12.84 4.76
N THR A 238 10.41 12.85 5.55
CA THR A 238 10.60 13.77 6.69
C THR A 238 12.07 13.93 7.05
N ASP A 239 12.48 15.13 7.44
CA ASP A 239 13.81 15.38 8.02
C ASP A 239 13.79 15.44 9.57
N GLU A 240 12.61 15.28 10.18
CA GLU A 240 12.38 15.28 11.62
C GLU A 240 12.11 13.88 12.21
N VAL A 241 11.94 13.84 13.53
CA VAL A 241 11.55 12.64 14.29
C VAL A 241 10.05 12.57 14.47
N ASP A 242 9.51 11.35 14.65
CA ASP A 242 8.08 11.22 14.97
C ASP A 242 7.75 11.78 16.36
N CYS A 243 6.90 12.82 16.36
CA CYS A 243 6.35 13.49 17.51
C CYS A 243 4.87 13.16 17.75
N SER A 244 4.41 11.97 17.33
CA SER A 244 3.00 11.56 17.44
C SER A 244 2.52 11.47 18.90
N PHE A 245 2.21 12.62 19.48
CA PHE A 245 2.03 12.84 20.91
C PHE A 245 0.64 12.40 21.37
N ASN A 246 0.56 12.07 22.65
CA ASN A 246 -0.70 11.80 23.33
C ASN A 246 -1.37 13.13 23.71
N PRO A 247 -2.51 13.51 23.10
CA PRO A 247 -3.13 14.80 23.37
C PRO A 247 -3.55 15.01 24.84
N SER A 248 -3.77 13.92 25.57
CA SER A 248 -4.10 13.95 27.00
C SER A 248 -2.91 14.35 27.88
N LEU A 249 -1.68 14.17 27.38
CA LEU A 249 -0.42 14.44 28.08
C LEU A 249 0.39 15.58 27.42
N LYS A 250 -0.29 16.43 26.64
CA LYS A 250 0.38 17.51 25.90
C LYS A 250 1.06 18.54 26.81
N ASN A 251 0.58 18.75 28.04
CA ASN A 251 1.20 19.73 28.93
C ASN A 251 2.50 19.17 29.49
N GLU A 252 2.50 17.88 29.81
CA GLU A 252 3.64 17.12 30.31
C GLU A 252 4.77 17.08 29.26
N LEU A 253 4.43 17.05 27.97
CA LEU A 253 5.40 17.08 26.89
C LEU A 253 5.87 18.49 26.51
N PHE A 254 4.95 19.46 26.38
CA PHE A 254 5.24 20.76 25.77
C PHE A 254 5.31 21.95 26.74
N VAL A 255 4.92 21.77 28.00
CA VAL A 255 4.84 22.86 29.00
C VAL A 255 5.75 22.60 30.20
N GLU A 256 5.73 21.38 30.73
CA GLU A 256 6.65 20.97 31.78
C GLU A 256 8.05 20.73 31.21
N ASP A 257 9.10 20.99 32.00
CA ASP A 257 10.49 20.96 31.54
C ASP A 257 11.10 19.55 31.47
N THR A 258 10.34 18.51 31.85
CA THR A 258 10.79 17.10 31.89
C THR A 258 11.49 16.65 30.61
N PHE A 259 11.00 17.08 29.45
CA PHE A 259 11.50 16.66 28.14
C PHE A 259 12.23 17.76 27.38
N PHE A 260 12.41 18.95 27.97
CA PHE A 260 13.08 20.04 27.27
C PHE A 260 14.56 19.70 27.07
N ALA A 261 15.16 20.25 26.02
CA ALA A 261 16.61 20.14 25.84
C ALA A 261 17.35 20.74 27.05
N GLU A 262 18.52 20.17 27.39
CA GLU A 262 19.30 20.63 28.53
C GLU A 262 19.61 22.13 28.41
N GLY A 263 19.22 22.90 29.43
CA GLY A 263 19.43 24.35 29.47
C GLY A 263 18.49 25.18 28.60
N ALA A 264 17.49 24.58 27.94
CA ALA A 264 16.47 25.31 27.22
C ALA A 264 15.45 25.96 28.16
N GLU A 265 15.12 27.23 27.93
CA GLU A 265 14.08 27.96 28.69
C GLU A 265 12.68 27.81 28.08
N SER A 266 12.58 27.17 26.91
CA SER A 266 11.35 26.95 26.17
C SER A 266 11.42 25.65 25.40
N VAL A 267 10.25 25.10 25.07
CA VAL A 267 10.12 23.88 24.25
C VAL A 267 10.72 24.06 22.85
N THR A 268 11.41 23.02 22.39
CA THR A 268 11.99 22.84 21.04
C THR A 268 11.66 21.42 20.55
N SER A 269 11.90 21.10 19.27
CA SER A 269 11.63 19.77 18.67
C SER A 269 12.34 18.62 19.40
N ALA A 270 13.37 18.94 20.19
CA ALA A 270 14.02 18.02 21.13
C ALA A 270 13.05 17.28 22.06
N VAL A 271 11.88 17.84 22.39
CA VAL A 271 10.89 17.11 23.21
C VAL A 271 10.39 15.83 22.54
N CYS A 272 10.35 15.80 21.21
CA CYS A 272 9.92 14.64 20.44
C CYS A 272 10.97 13.52 20.49
N TRP A 273 12.26 13.87 20.44
CA TRP A 273 13.35 12.93 20.69
C TRP A 273 13.35 12.46 22.16
N ASN A 274 13.40 13.39 23.09
CA ASN A 274 13.49 13.12 24.53
C ASN A 274 12.27 12.36 25.08
N GLY A 275 11.10 12.54 24.49
CA GLY A 275 9.85 11.89 24.88
C GLY A 275 9.65 10.50 24.29
N GLY A 276 10.49 10.08 23.33
CA GLY A 276 10.25 8.89 22.52
C GLY A 276 11.45 7.98 22.30
N VAL A 277 12.65 8.36 22.75
CA VAL A 277 13.89 7.63 22.49
C VAL A 277 14.68 7.44 23.77
N GLN A 278 15.29 6.26 23.93
CA GLN A 278 16.33 6.00 24.92
C GLN A 278 17.61 5.58 24.23
N CYS A 279 18.74 6.00 24.80
CA CYS A 279 20.07 5.64 24.31
C CYS A 279 20.90 5.04 25.44
N SER A 280 21.85 4.18 25.05
CA SER A 280 22.83 3.59 25.96
C SER A 280 24.24 4.14 25.73
N GLY A 281 25.07 4.14 26.78
CA GLY A 281 26.43 4.70 26.70
C GLY A 281 26.46 6.23 26.84
N GLU A 282 27.62 6.81 26.51
CA GLU A 282 27.83 8.26 26.38
C GLU A 282 27.99 8.60 24.90
N SER A 283 27.67 9.82 24.48
CA SER A 283 27.83 10.28 23.09
C SER A 283 29.28 10.13 22.57
N PRO A 284 29.51 9.53 21.37
CA PRO A 284 28.55 8.82 20.52
C PRO A 284 28.00 7.56 21.19
N TYR A 285 26.67 7.44 21.22
CA TYR A 285 25.94 6.40 21.95
C TYR A 285 26.17 5.01 21.33
N ASP A 286 26.09 3.98 22.18
CA ASP A 286 26.26 2.58 21.75
C ASP A 286 25.06 2.10 20.92
N ASP A 287 23.85 2.52 21.30
CA ASP A 287 22.58 2.18 20.65
C ASP A 287 21.47 3.13 21.13
N CYS A 288 20.45 3.34 20.30
CA CYS A 288 19.23 4.08 20.63
C CYS A 288 17.98 3.35 20.10
N TRP A 289 16.92 3.29 20.90
CA TRP A 289 15.68 2.56 20.58
C TRP A 289 14.43 3.36 20.97
N ASP A 290 13.28 3.01 20.37
CA ASP A 290 12.01 3.65 20.70
C ASP A 290 11.58 3.31 22.14
N ALA A 291 11.09 4.31 22.86
CA ALA A 291 10.73 4.16 24.27
C ALA A 291 9.38 4.81 24.58
N ASN A 292 8.57 4.09 25.35
CA ASN A 292 7.32 4.61 25.89
C ASN A 292 7.60 5.27 27.25
N LEU A 293 7.65 6.60 27.26
CA LEU A 293 7.94 7.38 28.46
C LEU A 293 6.66 8.01 29.02
N GLY A 294 6.46 7.89 30.32
CA GLY A 294 5.38 8.54 31.03
C GLY A 294 5.67 10.02 31.31
N ALA A 295 4.70 10.74 31.87
CA ALA A 295 4.80 12.17 32.20
C ALA A 295 6.04 12.58 33.02
N SER A 296 6.66 11.66 33.77
CA SER A 296 7.85 11.90 34.56
C SER A 296 9.18 11.59 33.84
N GLY A 297 9.14 11.21 32.56
CA GLY A 297 10.32 10.73 31.81
C GLY A 297 10.72 9.28 32.12
N GLU A 298 9.95 8.57 32.94
CA GLU A 298 10.20 7.17 33.29
C GLU A 298 9.50 6.22 32.31
N LEU A 299 10.09 5.04 32.08
CA LEU A 299 9.47 4.01 31.24
C LEU A 299 8.09 3.61 31.75
N THR A 300 7.14 3.48 30.82
CA THR A 300 5.80 2.97 31.10
C THR A 300 5.43 1.84 30.14
N THR A 301 4.66 0.87 30.63
CA THR A 301 4.01 -0.15 29.80
C THR A 301 2.53 0.15 29.56
N ASP A 302 2.00 1.21 30.19
CA ASP A 302 0.64 1.68 29.97
C ASP A 302 0.63 2.63 28.76
N PRO A 303 0.02 2.24 27.62
CA PRO A 303 0.02 3.05 26.41
C PRO A 303 -0.70 4.40 26.60
N ASP A 304 -1.70 4.48 27.49
CA ASP A 304 -2.43 5.72 27.75
C ASP A 304 -1.64 6.69 28.63
N ALA A 305 -0.63 6.18 29.34
CA ALA A 305 0.28 6.96 30.17
C ALA A 305 1.52 7.44 29.40
N SER A 306 1.73 7.01 28.15
CA SER A 306 2.89 7.41 27.34
C SER A 306 2.69 8.79 26.70
N VAL A 307 3.69 9.67 26.81
CA VAL A 307 3.63 11.06 26.30
C VAL A 307 3.64 11.11 24.77
N LEU A 308 4.36 10.19 24.14
CA LEU A 308 4.21 9.86 22.72
C LEU A 308 3.44 8.54 22.60
N ARG A 309 2.51 8.47 21.66
CA ARG A 309 1.74 7.25 21.42
C ARG A 309 2.68 6.12 21.00
N PRO A 310 2.60 4.92 21.60
CA PRO A 310 3.54 3.83 21.28
C PRO A 310 3.60 3.47 19.80
N VAL A 311 4.80 3.13 19.29
CA VAL A 311 4.99 2.72 17.89
C VAL A 311 4.12 1.51 17.53
N SER A 312 3.98 0.57 18.47
CA SER A 312 3.15 -0.64 18.31
C SER A 312 1.71 -0.34 17.91
N ARG A 313 1.14 0.80 18.32
CA ARG A 313 -0.21 1.22 17.92
C ARG A 313 -0.35 1.34 16.40
N TYR A 314 0.69 1.84 15.74
CA TYR A 314 0.69 2.09 14.30
C TYR A 314 1.02 0.82 13.52
N VAL A 315 1.91 -0.02 14.06
CA VAL A 315 2.15 -1.37 13.56
C VAL A 315 0.85 -2.18 13.59
N ASP A 316 0.18 -2.26 14.74
CA ASP A 316 -1.10 -2.97 14.91
C ASP A 316 -2.18 -2.48 13.93
N LEU A 317 -2.20 -1.17 13.64
CA LEU A 317 -3.15 -0.59 12.68
C LEU A 317 -2.89 -1.10 11.25
N LEU A 318 -1.65 -1.03 10.78
CA LEU A 318 -1.30 -1.48 9.43
C LEU A 318 -1.36 -3.00 9.30
N GLU A 319 -1.00 -3.77 10.33
CA GLU A 319 -1.22 -5.22 10.37
C GLU A 319 -2.72 -5.55 10.31
N GLY A 320 -3.56 -4.76 10.99
CA GLY A 320 -5.01 -4.86 10.89
C GLY A 320 -5.51 -4.63 9.48
N ILE A 321 -4.96 -3.65 8.76
CA ILE A 321 -5.27 -3.41 7.34
C ILE A 321 -4.76 -4.55 6.46
N ALA A 322 -3.53 -5.01 6.66
CA ALA A 322 -2.95 -6.14 5.93
C ALA A 322 -3.80 -7.40 6.08
N ALA A 323 -4.35 -7.65 7.27
CA ALA A 323 -5.25 -8.78 7.52
C ALA A 323 -6.60 -8.69 6.78
N THR A 324 -7.01 -7.50 6.32
CA THR A 324 -8.21 -7.31 5.48
C THR A 324 -7.94 -7.46 3.99
N LYS A 325 -6.66 -7.46 3.57
CA LYS A 325 -6.29 -7.57 2.17
C LYS A 325 -6.66 -8.94 1.61
N ILE A 326 -7.12 -8.97 0.36
CA ILE A 326 -7.50 -10.19 -0.35
C ILE A 326 -6.49 -10.53 -1.44
N GLY A 327 -6.47 -11.77 -1.92
CA GLY A 327 -5.61 -12.17 -3.04
C GLY A 327 -4.11 -12.12 -2.76
N GLY A 328 -3.69 -12.08 -1.48
CA GLY A 328 -2.28 -12.00 -1.09
C GLY A 328 -1.69 -10.59 -1.15
N ARG A 329 -2.50 -9.54 -1.35
CA ARG A 329 -2.02 -8.16 -1.43
C ARG A 329 -1.40 -7.71 -0.11
N GLU A 330 -0.23 -7.09 -0.20
CA GLU A 330 0.54 -6.67 0.97
C GLU A 330 0.35 -5.19 1.34
N VAL A 331 0.88 -4.84 2.51
CA VAL A 331 1.11 -3.47 2.94
C VAL A 331 2.62 -3.23 2.94
N LEU A 332 3.06 -2.28 2.14
CA LEU A 332 4.45 -1.87 2.01
C LEU A 332 4.65 -0.52 2.69
N VAL A 333 5.73 -0.37 3.45
CA VAL A 333 6.13 0.91 4.05
C VAL A 333 7.53 1.26 3.56
N SER A 334 7.73 2.50 3.15
CA SER A 334 9.04 3.08 2.84
C SER A 334 9.16 4.44 3.53
N VAL A 335 10.32 4.70 4.12
CA VAL A 335 10.60 5.95 4.83
C VAL A 335 11.83 6.62 4.23
N ILE A 336 11.71 7.86 3.80
CA ILE A 336 12.82 8.73 3.41
C ILE A 336 13.05 9.68 4.58
N ALA A 337 14.13 9.45 5.35
CA ALA A 337 14.40 10.15 6.60
C ALA A 337 15.91 10.32 6.89
N GLY A 338 16.26 10.82 8.07
CA GLY A 338 17.62 11.18 8.46
C GLY A 338 18.57 10.00 8.68
N VAL A 339 18.93 9.29 7.60
CA VAL A 339 19.89 8.17 7.62
C VAL A 339 21.00 8.37 6.58
N PRO A 340 22.18 7.75 6.72
CA PRO A 340 23.25 7.84 5.71
C PRO A 340 22.82 7.29 4.34
N ALA A 341 23.44 7.77 3.26
CA ALA A 341 23.11 7.40 1.88
C ALA A 341 23.09 5.89 1.62
N ASP A 342 23.99 5.13 2.25
CA ASP A 342 24.18 3.70 2.07
C ASP A 342 23.47 2.85 3.14
N TYR A 343 22.64 3.48 3.99
CA TYR A 343 21.91 2.83 5.08
C TYR A 343 20.90 1.79 4.58
N SER A 344 20.17 2.08 3.49
CA SER A 344 19.19 1.17 2.88
C SER A 344 19.82 -0.12 2.36
N SER A 345 21.10 -0.08 1.97
CA SER A 345 21.85 -1.25 1.47
C SER A 345 22.49 -2.10 2.58
N GLY A 346 22.41 -1.64 3.84
CA GLY A 346 23.12 -2.24 4.97
C GLY A 346 24.63 -2.00 4.97
N ALA A 347 25.16 -1.18 4.06
CA ALA A 347 26.57 -0.81 4.03
C ALA A 347 26.90 0.35 5.00
N GLY A 348 25.93 1.24 5.22
CA GLY A 348 26.00 2.33 6.18
C GLY A 348 25.29 1.99 7.50
N GLU A 349 25.79 2.56 8.59
CA GLU A 349 25.17 2.48 9.91
C GLU A 349 24.89 3.88 10.45
N LEU A 350 23.77 4.00 11.17
CA LEU A 350 23.41 5.23 11.88
C LEU A 350 24.37 5.44 13.06
N ILE A 351 24.86 6.66 13.21
CA ILE A 351 25.67 7.06 14.36
C ILE A 351 24.83 8.00 15.20
N TYR A 352 24.44 7.54 16.38
CA TYR A 352 23.77 8.37 17.36
C TYR A 352 24.80 9.14 18.17
N ALA A 353 24.84 10.46 18.03
CA ALA A 353 25.76 11.32 18.77
C ALA A 353 25.14 12.68 19.03
N ASP A 354 25.57 13.34 20.10
CA ASP A 354 25.28 14.75 20.32
C ASP A 354 25.85 15.61 19.19
N SER A 355 25.10 16.64 18.79
CA SER A 355 25.54 17.61 17.81
C SER A 355 26.71 18.45 18.34
N PRO A 356 27.77 18.64 17.56
CA PRO A 356 28.79 19.65 17.87
C PRO A 356 28.26 21.08 17.70
N ASN A 357 27.09 21.27 17.06
CA ASN A 357 26.38 22.54 16.98
C ASN A 357 25.41 22.68 18.16
N PRO A 358 25.68 23.58 19.13
CA PRO A 358 24.82 23.75 20.30
C PRO A 358 23.39 24.19 19.98
N GLU A 359 23.18 24.91 18.87
CA GLU A 359 21.83 25.33 18.46
C GLU A 359 21.04 24.13 17.95
N PHE A 360 21.63 23.31 17.08
CA PHE A 360 21.02 22.08 16.59
C PHE A 360 20.74 21.09 17.73
N GLN A 361 21.70 20.88 18.64
CA GLN A 361 21.50 20.01 19.81
C GLN A 361 20.33 20.49 20.68
N ARG A 362 20.23 21.80 20.91
CA ARG A 362 19.12 22.38 21.67
C ARG A 362 17.79 22.20 20.94
N ASP A 363 17.80 22.34 19.61
CA ASP A 363 16.58 22.36 18.82
C ASP A 363 16.02 20.96 18.59
N PHE A 364 16.86 19.93 18.45
CA PHE A 364 16.45 18.56 18.11
C PHE A 364 16.81 17.49 19.15
N GLY A 365 17.63 17.79 20.15
CA GLY A 365 17.97 16.88 21.25
C GLY A 365 19.03 15.82 20.91
N ILE A 366 19.47 15.77 19.65
CA ILE A 366 20.47 14.84 19.13
C ILE A 366 21.19 15.49 17.94
N GLY A 367 22.34 14.96 17.55
CA GLY A 367 23.02 15.27 16.28
C GLY A 367 22.31 14.68 15.06
N ALA A 368 22.74 15.14 13.89
CA ALA A 368 22.17 14.75 12.61
C ALA A 368 22.43 13.26 12.30
N GLY A 369 21.43 12.60 11.74
CA GLY A 369 21.54 11.23 11.22
C GLY A 369 22.04 11.22 9.77
N CYS A 370 21.83 12.31 9.03
CA CYS A 370 22.52 12.60 7.79
C CYS A 370 22.77 14.10 7.61
N GLU A 371 23.83 14.41 6.88
CA GLU A 371 24.14 15.76 6.37
C GLU A 371 24.72 15.63 4.97
N ASN A 372 24.23 16.41 4.01
CA ASN A 372 24.77 16.45 2.66
C ASN A 372 24.49 17.78 1.96
N GLU A 373 25.37 18.23 1.08
CA GLU A 373 25.14 19.44 0.28
C GLU A 373 24.45 19.06 -1.03
N VAL A 374 23.19 19.49 -1.19
CA VAL A 374 22.38 19.25 -2.38
C VAL A 374 22.08 20.61 -3.02
N ASN A 375 22.47 20.78 -4.28
CA ASN A 375 22.28 22.03 -5.04
C ASN A 375 22.84 23.30 -4.35
N GLY A 376 23.86 23.15 -3.49
CA GLY A 376 24.48 24.25 -2.76
C GLY A 376 23.77 24.60 -1.45
N GLU A 377 22.74 23.86 -1.05
CA GLU A 377 22.08 23.93 0.24
C GLU A 377 22.50 22.72 1.09
N LEU A 378 22.79 22.96 2.38
CA LEU A 378 23.12 21.88 3.31
C LEU A 378 21.82 21.28 3.83
N GLN A 379 21.54 20.03 3.43
CA GLN A 379 20.47 19.23 3.99
C GLN A 379 20.94 18.54 5.26
N THR A 380 20.11 18.59 6.29
CA THR A 380 20.39 18.01 7.61
C THR A 380 19.11 17.41 8.14
N ALA A 381 19.18 16.15 8.57
CA ALA A 381 18.01 15.47 9.12
C ALA A 381 18.34 14.69 10.40
N VAL A 382 17.34 14.55 11.27
CA VAL A 382 17.45 13.92 12.60
C VAL A 382 17.30 12.40 12.46
N PRO A 383 18.04 11.58 13.23
CA PRO A 383 17.99 10.13 13.10
C PRO A 383 16.60 9.57 13.49
N PRO A 384 15.96 8.74 12.65
CA PRO A 384 14.52 8.49 12.73
C PRO A 384 14.14 7.24 13.54
N VAL A 385 14.66 7.07 14.76
CA VAL A 385 14.54 5.83 15.60
C VAL A 385 13.13 5.22 15.60
N ARG A 386 12.10 6.04 15.85
CA ARG A 386 10.71 5.56 15.95
C ARG A 386 10.12 5.18 14.59
N LEU A 387 10.53 5.86 13.51
CA LEU A 387 10.12 5.52 12.16
C LEU A 387 10.87 4.30 11.63
N GLU A 388 12.12 4.08 12.01
CA GLU A 388 12.87 2.85 11.72
C GLU A 388 12.19 1.64 12.38
N ALA A 389 11.85 1.76 13.68
CA ALA A 389 11.12 0.72 14.40
C ALA A 389 9.75 0.41 13.74
N PHE A 390 9.07 1.43 13.23
CA PHE A 390 7.83 1.25 12.47
C PHE A 390 8.06 0.60 11.10
N ALA A 391 9.00 1.11 10.31
CA ALA A 391 9.27 0.65 8.94
C ALA A 391 9.75 -0.81 8.92
N SER A 392 10.62 -1.19 9.85
CA SER A 392 11.15 -2.55 9.96
C SER A 392 10.09 -3.63 10.19
N ALA A 393 8.90 -3.28 10.69
CA ALA A 393 7.77 -4.20 10.81
C ALA A 393 7.13 -4.56 9.46
N PHE A 394 7.42 -3.82 8.38
CA PHE A 394 6.81 -3.95 7.05
C PHE A 394 7.87 -4.09 5.94
N MET A 395 9.00 -4.75 6.22
CA MET A 395 9.99 -5.05 5.20
C MET A 395 9.37 -5.94 4.11
N GLY A 396 9.28 -5.40 2.89
CA GLY A 396 8.71 -6.13 1.75
C GLY A 396 9.55 -7.34 1.33
N ALA A 397 8.89 -8.36 0.78
CA ALA A 397 9.54 -9.59 0.31
C ALA A 397 10.58 -9.38 -0.82
N GLY A 398 10.56 -8.22 -1.47
CA GLY A 398 11.48 -7.85 -2.57
C GLY A 398 12.84 -7.28 -2.15
N LEU A 399 13.07 -7.05 -0.85
CA LEU A 399 14.32 -6.47 -0.36
C LEU A 399 15.45 -7.52 -0.27
N ALA A 400 16.68 -7.10 -0.60
CA ALA A 400 17.86 -7.96 -0.49
C ALA A 400 18.17 -8.36 0.96
N GLU A 401 18.94 -9.44 1.14
CA GLU A 401 19.44 -9.86 2.46
C GLU A 401 20.26 -8.71 3.08
N ASN A 402 19.76 -8.13 4.18
CA ASN A 402 20.27 -6.93 4.89
C ASN A 402 19.85 -5.55 4.35
N ALA A 403 18.97 -5.48 3.35
CA ALA A 403 18.39 -4.21 2.92
C ALA A 403 17.37 -3.69 3.94
N ARG A 404 17.21 -2.37 4.02
CA ARG A 404 16.27 -1.65 4.89
C ARG A 404 15.35 -0.80 4.04
N ASN A 405 14.08 -0.70 4.40
CA ASN A 405 13.09 0.19 3.78
C ASN A 405 13.14 1.62 4.33
N VAL A 406 14.35 2.09 4.67
CA VAL A 406 14.61 3.44 5.16
C VAL A 406 15.76 4.03 4.34
N TYR A 407 15.53 5.21 3.76
CA TYR A 407 16.40 5.86 2.78
C TYR A 407 16.76 7.26 3.26
N SER A 408 17.92 7.75 2.83
CA SER A 408 18.41 9.08 3.21
C SER A 408 17.58 10.19 2.55
N VAL A 409 17.01 11.07 3.37
CA VAL A 409 16.38 12.32 2.92
C VAL A 409 17.41 13.36 2.45
N CYS A 410 18.67 13.25 2.91
CA CYS A 410 19.74 14.16 2.52
C CYS A 410 20.29 13.91 1.11
N GLU A 411 19.79 12.92 0.35
CA GLU A 411 20.28 12.64 -1.00
C GLU A 411 19.62 13.51 -2.07
N ALA A 412 20.37 13.84 -3.12
CA ALA A 412 19.87 14.55 -4.29
C ALA A 412 18.98 13.68 -5.21
N ASP A 413 18.86 12.39 -4.91
CA ASP A 413 18.14 11.42 -5.73
C ASP A 413 17.39 10.42 -4.84
N TYR A 414 16.05 10.51 -4.86
CA TYR A 414 15.16 9.58 -4.15
C TYR A 414 14.73 8.39 -5.00
N THR A 415 15.24 8.27 -6.23
CA THR A 415 14.97 7.14 -7.13
C THR A 415 15.21 5.79 -6.47
N PRO A 416 16.24 5.55 -5.64
CA PRO A 416 16.39 4.25 -4.95
C PRO A 416 15.19 3.90 -4.05
N ALA A 417 14.72 4.85 -3.24
CA ALA A 417 13.57 4.67 -2.36
C ALA A 417 12.29 4.36 -3.15
N ILE A 418 12.16 5.03 -4.29
CA ILE A 418 11.05 4.92 -5.23
C ILE A 418 11.08 3.60 -5.99
N LEU A 419 12.25 3.16 -6.47
CA LEU A 419 12.39 1.93 -7.23
C LEU A 419 12.23 0.69 -6.36
N ASP A 420 12.68 0.71 -5.11
CA ASP A 420 12.51 -0.44 -4.21
C ASP A 420 11.03 -0.66 -3.85
N ILE A 421 10.25 0.41 -3.63
CA ILE A 421 8.81 0.28 -3.40
C ILE A 421 8.08 -0.19 -4.68
N VAL A 422 8.51 0.26 -5.87
CA VAL A 422 8.00 -0.22 -7.16
C VAL A 422 8.38 -1.67 -7.39
N ALA A 423 9.59 -2.09 -7.06
CA ALA A 423 10.01 -3.48 -7.19
C ALA A 423 9.18 -4.37 -6.26
N GLY A 424 8.91 -3.93 -5.02
CA GLY A 424 7.97 -4.58 -4.12
C GLY A 424 6.57 -4.70 -4.74
N ILE A 425 6.08 -3.62 -5.35
CA ILE A 425 4.81 -3.63 -6.08
C ILE A 425 4.85 -4.63 -7.24
N GLU A 426 5.86 -4.61 -8.11
CA GLU A 426 5.97 -5.47 -9.30
C GLU A 426 6.09 -6.96 -8.94
N VAL A 427 6.78 -7.31 -7.86
CA VAL A 427 6.83 -8.69 -7.33
C VAL A 427 5.44 -9.17 -6.93
N GLU A 428 4.65 -8.28 -6.32
CA GLU A 428 3.29 -8.56 -5.87
C GLU A 428 2.22 -8.43 -6.98
N LEU A 429 2.66 -8.24 -8.24
CA LEU A 429 1.81 -8.26 -9.43
C LEU A 429 2.14 -9.47 -10.33
N PRO A 430 2.05 -10.72 -9.82
CA PRO A 430 2.44 -11.89 -10.58
C PRO A 430 1.52 -12.14 -11.78
N PRO A 431 2.00 -12.89 -12.80
CA PRO A 431 1.14 -13.37 -13.88
C PRO A 431 -0.04 -14.18 -13.32
N ALA A 432 -1.21 -14.11 -13.96
CA ALA A 432 -2.42 -14.79 -13.49
C ALA A 432 -2.40 -16.29 -13.83
N CYS A 433 -1.47 -17.03 -13.20
CA CYS A 433 -1.35 -18.47 -13.34
C CYS A 433 -2.58 -19.16 -12.75
N PHE A 434 -3.23 -20.05 -13.51
CA PHE A 434 -4.38 -20.78 -12.99
C PHE A 434 -3.93 -21.72 -11.85
N PRO A 435 -4.58 -21.70 -10.66
CA PRO A 435 -4.03 -22.26 -9.43
C PRO A 435 -4.12 -23.80 -9.36
N ALA A 436 -4.64 -24.45 -10.39
CA ALA A 436 -4.78 -25.89 -10.51
C ALA A 436 -4.38 -26.33 -11.94
N CYS A 437 -4.12 -27.62 -12.11
CA CYS A 437 -3.89 -28.17 -13.44
C CYS A 437 -5.21 -28.17 -14.21
N VAL A 438 -5.30 -27.39 -15.28
CA VAL A 438 -6.48 -27.34 -16.16
C VAL A 438 -6.54 -28.62 -16.97
N LEU A 439 -7.75 -29.16 -17.16
CA LEU A 439 -7.97 -30.37 -17.93
C LEU A 439 -7.59 -30.14 -19.40
N ASP A 440 -6.74 -31.02 -19.91
CA ASP A 440 -6.55 -31.16 -21.35
C ASP A 440 -7.67 -32.04 -21.94
N LEU A 441 -8.51 -31.44 -22.77
CA LEU A 441 -9.65 -32.07 -23.42
C LEU A 441 -9.21 -33.05 -24.52
N ASP A 442 -8.02 -32.89 -25.09
CA ASP A 442 -7.45 -33.81 -26.09
C ASP A 442 -5.95 -34.03 -25.89
N ALA A 443 -5.61 -34.91 -24.93
CA ALA A 443 -4.23 -35.34 -24.70
C ALA A 443 -3.52 -36.05 -25.89
N SER A 444 -4.13 -36.12 -27.08
CA SER A 444 -3.46 -36.58 -28.31
C SER A 444 -2.76 -35.47 -29.10
N THR A 445 -3.04 -34.21 -28.78
CA THR A 445 -2.40 -33.01 -29.31
C THR A 445 -1.32 -32.49 -28.36
N GLU A 446 -0.44 -31.62 -28.89
CA GLU A 446 0.62 -30.99 -28.09
C GLU A 446 0.16 -29.66 -27.48
N ALA A 447 -0.87 -29.04 -28.07
CA ALA A 447 -1.50 -27.85 -27.52
C ALA A 447 -2.42 -28.26 -26.37
N LEU A 448 -2.58 -27.39 -25.37
CA LEU A 448 -3.57 -27.58 -24.32
C LEU A 448 -4.95 -27.22 -24.89
N GLU A 449 -5.84 -28.19 -25.04
CA GLU A 449 -7.25 -27.91 -25.29
C GLU A 449 -8.00 -27.81 -23.95
N PHE A 450 -8.62 -26.68 -23.65
CA PHE A 450 -9.25 -26.46 -22.33
C PHE A 450 -10.68 -25.93 -22.46
N SER A 451 -11.41 -25.96 -21.34
CA SER A 451 -12.75 -25.40 -21.18
C SER A 451 -12.70 -24.45 -19.99
N CYS A 452 -12.71 -23.15 -20.28
CA CYS A 452 -12.71 -22.09 -19.30
C CYS A 452 -13.71 -20.99 -19.69
N ASP A 453 -14.41 -20.46 -18.70
CA ASP A 453 -15.25 -19.28 -18.83
C ASP A 453 -14.64 -18.14 -18.00
N VAL A 454 -14.61 -16.93 -18.57
CA VAL A 454 -14.18 -15.73 -17.83
C VAL A 454 -15.35 -14.79 -17.70
N THR A 455 -15.70 -14.43 -16.47
CA THR A 455 -16.83 -13.55 -16.17
C THR A 455 -16.38 -12.30 -15.42
N GLN A 456 -17.02 -11.18 -15.73
CA GLN A 456 -16.90 -9.92 -15.01
C GLN A 456 -18.16 -9.72 -14.16
N THR A 457 -17.98 -9.40 -12.88
CA THR A 457 -19.06 -8.95 -12.00
C THR A 457 -18.90 -7.47 -11.68
N ALA A 458 -19.96 -6.69 -11.91
CA ALA A 458 -20.04 -5.26 -11.57
C ALA A 458 -21.43 -4.94 -11.02
N GLY A 459 -21.55 -4.36 -9.83
CA GLY A 459 -22.87 -4.04 -9.25
C GLY A 459 -23.78 -5.26 -9.05
N GLY A 460 -23.18 -6.44 -8.89
CA GLY A 460 -23.90 -7.72 -8.80
C GLY A 460 -24.46 -8.25 -10.12
N ALA A 461 -24.22 -7.59 -11.25
CA ALA A 461 -24.46 -8.14 -12.58
C ALA A 461 -23.21 -8.88 -13.08
N GLU A 462 -23.41 -10.10 -13.59
CA GLU A 462 -22.36 -10.93 -14.15
C GLU A 462 -22.45 -10.92 -15.69
N GLN A 463 -21.32 -10.76 -16.36
CA GLN A 463 -21.19 -10.71 -17.82
C GLN A 463 -19.98 -11.53 -18.27
N ASP A 464 -20.16 -12.38 -19.28
CA ASP A 464 -19.05 -13.12 -19.89
C ASP A 464 -18.10 -12.15 -20.62
N ILE A 465 -16.80 -12.34 -20.41
CA ILE A 465 -15.74 -11.71 -21.20
C ILE A 465 -15.34 -12.70 -22.30
N VAL A 466 -15.29 -12.21 -23.53
CA VAL A 466 -14.90 -13.04 -24.68
C VAL A 466 -13.39 -13.25 -24.75
N GLU A 467 -12.96 -14.31 -25.40
CA GLU A 467 -11.54 -14.54 -25.69
C GLU A 467 -11.04 -13.55 -26.77
N CYS A 468 -9.78 -13.12 -26.67
CA CYS A 468 -9.16 -12.23 -27.64
C CYS A 468 -8.93 -12.94 -28.98
N LEU A 469 -8.96 -12.18 -30.08
CA LEU A 469 -8.64 -12.70 -31.41
C LEU A 469 -7.13 -12.80 -31.56
N VAL A 470 -6.64 -13.85 -32.22
CA VAL A 470 -5.23 -13.97 -32.62
C VAL A 470 -5.07 -13.37 -34.03
N GLY A 471 -4.34 -12.26 -34.13
CA GLY A 471 -4.01 -11.56 -35.37
C GLY A 471 -2.54 -11.68 -35.77
N ASP A 472 -2.17 -11.11 -36.94
CA ASP A 472 -0.81 -11.14 -37.49
C ASP A 472 0.23 -10.39 -36.61
N GLY A 473 -0.24 -9.56 -35.67
CA GLY A 473 0.57 -8.76 -34.74
C GLY A 473 0.44 -9.14 -33.26
N GLY A 474 -0.24 -10.24 -32.92
CA GLY A 474 -0.54 -10.66 -31.56
C GLY A 474 -2.03 -10.71 -31.26
N TYR A 475 -2.39 -10.57 -29.99
CA TYR A 475 -3.78 -10.62 -29.53
C TYR A 475 -4.49 -9.29 -29.77
N GLU A 476 -5.72 -9.35 -30.27
CA GLU A 476 -6.55 -8.20 -30.61
C GLU A 476 -7.94 -8.28 -29.94
N LEU A 477 -8.43 -7.13 -29.49
CA LEU A 477 -9.76 -7.00 -28.91
C LEU A 477 -10.85 -7.22 -29.98
N PRO A 478 -11.82 -8.13 -29.77
CA PRO A 478 -12.92 -8.33 -30.70
C PRO A 478 -13.73 -7.04 -30.91
N ALA A 479 -14.22 -6.85 -32.14
CA ALA A 479 -14.94 -5.63 -32.50
C ALA A 479 -16.24 -5.47 -31.70
N GLY A 480 -16.36 -4.35 -30.97
CA GLY A 480 -17.56 -4.01 -30.18
C GLY A 480 -17.48 -4.42 -28.71
N GLU A 481 -16.41 -5.11 -28.31
CA GLU A 481 -16.16 -5.49 -26.92
C GLU A 481 -15.34 -4.42 -26.20
N ASP A 482 -15.41 -4.41 -24.86
CA ASP A 482 -14.64 -3.53 -23.99
C ASP A 482 -13.50 -4.25 -23.27
N ALA A 483 -13.56 -5.58 -23.23
CA ALA A 483 -12.54 -6.44 -22.68
C ALA A 483 -12.50 -7.77 -23.43
N CYS A 484 -11.33 -8.40 -23.46
CA CYS A 484 -11.17 -9.78 -23.84
C CYS A 484 -10.09 -10.42 -22.97
N TRP A 485 -10.06 -11.75 -22.89
CA TRP A 485 -9.01 -12.48 -22.17
C TRP A 485 -8.17 -13.34 -23.12
N ILE A 486 -6.94 -13.57 -22.74
CA ILE A 486 -5.96 -14.43 -23.42
C ILE A 486 -5.67 -15.62 -22.53
N ALA A 487 -5.61 -16.81 -23.13
CA ALA A 487 -5.01 -17.99 -22.52
C ALA A 487 -3.59 -18.19 -23.06
N LYS A 488 -2.60 -18.05 -22.18
CA LYS A 488 -1.21 -18.42 -22.49
C LYS A 488 -0.95 -19.84 -22.02
N THR A 489 -0.31 -20.63 -22.88
CA THR A 489 0.01 -22.04 -22.65
C THR A 489 1.40 -22.36 -23.20
N GLY A 490 1.99 -23.48 -22.76
CA GLY A 490 3.29 -23.93 -23.26
C GLY A 490 4.39 -22.87 -23.14
N ASP A 491 5.02 -22.52 -24.26
CA ASP A 491 6.11 -21.54 -24.33
C ASP A 491 5.65 -20.08 -24.09
N GLU A 492 4.35 -19.80 -24.12
CA GLU A 492 3.80 -18.47 -23.80
C GLU A 492 3.64 -18.24 -22.29
N LEU A 493 3.70 -19.29 -21.47
CA LEU A 493 3.60 -19.18 -20.01
C LEU A 493 4.77 -18.37 -19.44
N ALA A 494 4.48 -17.48 -18.50
CA ALA A 494 5.50 -16.82 -17.70
C ALA A 494 6.33 -17.85 -16.92
N GLU A 495 7.62 -17.56 -16.74
CA GLU A 495 8.56 -18.45 -16.03
C GLU A 495 8.06 -18.81 -14.61
N ALA A 496 7.37 -17.88 -13.94
CA ALA A 496 6.74 -18.12 -12.64
C ALA A 496 5.65 -19.20 -12.70
N CYS A 497 4.77 -19.16 -13.69
CA CYS A 497 3.72 -20.17 -13.87
C CYS A 497 4.32 -21.56 -14.17
N VAL A 498 5.39 -21.60 -14.96
CA VAL A 498 6.12 -22.84 -15.25
C VAL A 498 6.79 -23.40 -13.99
N ALA A 499 7.44 -22.55 -13.19
CA ALA A 499 8.08 -22.95 -11.93
C ALA A 499 7.06 -23.54 -10.93
N GLU A 500 5.84 -23.02 -10.93
CA GLU A 500 4.71 -23.55 -10.15
C GLU A 500 4.02 -24.78 -10.77
N ARG A 501 4.48 -25.25 -11.94
CA ARG A 501 3.88 -26.36 -12.70
C ARG A 501 2.41 -26.10 -13.07
N ARG A 502 2.11 -24.88 -13.51
CA ARG A 502 0.81 -24.52 -14.09
C ARG A 502 0.86 -24.72 -15.60
N ASN A 503 -0.26 -25.13 -16.19
CA ASN A 503 -0.39 -25.32 -17.64
C ASN A 503 -1.21 -24.21 -18.33
N LEU A 504 -1.80 -23.27 -17.57
CA LEU A 504 -2.59 -22.16 -18.09
C LEU A 504 -2.30 -20.87 -17.31
N GLU A 505 -2.10 -19.77 -18.04
CA GLU A 505 -2.03 -18.39 -17.53
C GLU A 505 -3.08 -17.55 -18.26
N PHE A 506 -3.73 -16.65 -17.53
CA PHE A 506 -4.66 -15.68 -18.12
C PHE A 506 -4.03 -14.29 -18.21
N GLU A 507 -4.37 -13.56 -19.28
CA GLU A 507 -4.13 -12.12 -19.38
C GLU A 507 -5.41 -11.43 -19.80
N LEU A 508 -5.76 -10.32 -19.13
CA LEU A 508 -6.95 -9.54 -19.46
C LEU A 508 -6.54 -8.31 -20.27
N ILE A 509 -7.07 -8.18 -21.48
CA ILE A 509 -6.97 -6.97 -22.29
C ILE A 509 -8.25 -6.18 -22.14
N ARG A 510 -8.11 -4.88 -21.88
CA ARG A 510 -9.23 -3.93 -21.96
C ARG A 510 -8.97 -2.93 -23.06
N ARG A 511 -10.07 -2.44 -23.65
CA ARG A 511 -9.99 -1.32 -24.57
C ARG A 511 -9.47 -0.11 -23.79
N SER A 512 -8.35 0.45 -24.25
CA SER A 512 -7.79 1.68 -23.69
C SER A 512 -8.86 2.78 -23.70
N GLY A 513 -8.97 3.53 -22.60
CA GLY A 513 -9.93 4.61 -22.49
C GLY A 513 -11.30 4.21 -21.90
N VAL A 514 -11.56 2.92 -21.67
CA VAL A 514 -12.83 2.48 -21.07
C VAL A 514 -12.76 2.62 -19.55
N VAL A 515 -13.70 3.39 -19.00
CA VAL A 515 -13.88 3.55 -17.56
C VAL A 515 -14.37 2.23 -16.95
N VAL A 516 -13.59 1.70 -16.02
CA VAL A 516 -13.95 0.51 -15.24
C VAL A 516 -14.34 0.96 -13.83
N PRO A 517 -15.55 0.63 -13.34
CA PRO A 517 -15.91 0.89 -11.96
C PRO A 517 -14.94 0.22 -10.97
N GLY A 518 -14.68 0.87 -9.83
CA GLY A 518 -13.68 0.40 -8.86
C GLY A 518 -13.98 -0.94 -8.18
N ASP A 519 -15.24 -1.41 -8.22
CA ASP A 519 -15.71 -2.67 -7.61
C ASP A 519 -15.82 -3.82 -8.62
N VAL A 520 -15.34 -3.63 -9.86
CA VAL A 520 -15.34 -4.69 -10.87
C VAL A 520 -14.40 -5.80 -10.43
N VAL A 521 -14.92 -7.03 -10.43
CA VAL A 521 -14.16 -8.26 -10.19
C VAL A 521 -14.27 -9.13 -11.45
N VAL A 522 -13.15 -9.63 -11.96
CA VAL A 522 -13.14 -10.63 -13.04
C VAL A 522 -12.73 -11.98 -12.47
N ARG A 523 -13.29 -13.07 -12.99
CA ARG A 523 -13.02 -14.44 -12.55
C ARG A 523 -12.94 -15.39 -13.73
N ALA A 524 -11.93 -16.25 -13.74
CA ALA A 524 -11.86 -17.43 -14.61
C ALA A 524 -12.34 -18.65 -13.85
N GLU A 525 -13.15 -19.48 -14.51
CA GLU A 525 -13.50 -20.81 -14.06
C GLU A 525 -13.12 -21.81 -15.13
N CYS A 526 -12.39 -22.86 -14.75
CA CYS A 526 -11.92 -23.90 -15.68
C CYS A 526 -12.26 -25.30 -15.19
N GLU A 527 -12.43 -26.21 -16.15
CA GLU A 527 -12.49 -27.65 -15.87
C GLU A 527 -11.12 -28.15 -15.39
N LEU A 528 -11.09 -28.85 -14.25
CA LEU A 528 -9.86 -29.32 -13.64
C LEU A 528 -9.45 -30.71 -14.10
N SER A 529 -8.14 -30.92 -14.26
CA SER A 529 -7.58 -32.22 -14.59
C SER A 529 -7.78 -33.22 -13.45
N SER A 530 -8.33 -34.38 -13.78
CA SER A 530 -8.35 -35.55 -12.88
C SER A 530 -7.02 -36.33 -12.88
N ARG A 531 -6.07 -35.96 -13.75
CA ARG A 531 -4.74 -36.58 -13.90
C ARG A 531 -3.63 -35.52 -14.09
N PRO A 532 -3.33 -34.72 -13.05
CA PRO A 532 -2.37 -33.62 -13.17
C PRO A 532 -0.92 -34.00 -13.46
N SER A 533 -0.58 -35.29 -13.57
CA SER A 533 0.77 -35.77 -13.93
C SER A 533 0.92 -36.06 -15.42
N ILE A 534 -0.14 -35.85 -16.18
CA ILE A 534 -0.21 -36.04 -17.63
C ILE A 534 -0.43 -34.68 -18.28
N ASP A 535 -1.39 -33.92 -17.74
CA ASP A 535 -1.82 -32.62 -18.27
C ASP A 535 -0.93 -31.46 -17.77
N CYS A 536 -0.15 -31.72 -16.71
CA CYS A 536 0.92 -30.92 -16.10
C CYS A 536 2.05 -31.88 -15.64
#